data_AF-A0A8H7XUG2-F1
#
_entry.id   AF-A0A8H7XUG2-F1
#
_cell.length_a   1.000
_cell.length_b   1.000
_cell.length_c   1.000
_cell.angle_alpha   90.00
_cell.angle_beta   90.00
_cell.angle_gamma   90.00
#
_symmetry.space_group_name_H-M   'P 1'
#
loop_
_entity.id
_entity.type
_entity.pdbx_description
1 polymer ?
#
loop_
_entity_poly.entity_id
_entity_poly.type
_entity_poly.pdbx_seq_one_letter_code
_entity_poly.pdbx_strand_id
1 'polypeptide(L)'
;MSTESQSLNAPSDALKAYAAYPFDTDENYQQGLASILSGGTYDTSSSQEVRDEMIRRTRVFYFNKITGSSITLEQVREFELATPADSANDDETRVLTFAELKELIESGNVDKIPNNKIIPDRLNDAPPSQSNAPLPKKPWEKAAATNSS
;
A
#
# COMPACT_ATOMS: atom_id res chain seq x y z
N MET A 1 -28.93 -29.99 -30.04
CA MET A 1 -27.81 -29.88 -29.07
C MET A 1 -26.80 -28.92 -29.63
N SER A 2 -26.73 -27.68 -29.13
CA SER A 2 -25.52 -26.84 -29.10
C SER A 2 -25.84 -25.61 -28.27
N THR A 3 -25.06 -25.43 -27.23
CA THR A 3 -25.17 -24.44 -26.16
C THR A 3 -24.57 -23.11 -26.63
N GLU A 4 -25.40 -22.12 -26.89
CA GLU A 4 -24.94 -20.74 -27.13
C GLU A 4 -25.52 -19.86 -26.02
N SER A 5 -24.89 -19.91 -24.85
CA SER A 5 -25.27 -19.13 -23.67
C SER A 5 -24.03 -18.87 -22.82
N GLN A 6 -23.00 -18.25 -23.40
CA GLN A 6 -21.79 -17.87 -22.68
C GLN A 6 -21.27 -16.53 -23.18
N SER A 7 -21.93 -15.42 -22.82
CA SER A 7 -21.38 -14.08 -23.10
C SER A 7 -21.86 -12.98 -22.16
N LEU A 8 -22.15 -13.30 -20.88
CA LEU A 8 -22.51 -12.28 -19.88
C LEU A 8 -21.71 -12.37 -18.57
N ASN A 9 -20.81 -13.35 -18.40
CA ASN A 9 -19.96 -13.50 -17.20
C ASN A 9 -18.44 -13.44 -17.49
N ALA A 10 -18.06 -13.21 -18.75
CA ALA A 10 -16.66 -13.20 -19.20
C ALA A 10 -15.75 -12.15 -18.51
N PRO A 11 -16.19 -10.90 -18.23
CA PRO A 11 -15.26 -9.90 -17.68
C PRO A 11 -14.85 -10.22 -16.24
N SER A 12 -15.76 -10.81 -15.45
CA SER A 12 -15.50 -11.18 -14.05
C SER A 12 -14.48 -12.29 -13.90
N ASP A 13 -14.47 -13.25 -14.84
CA ASP A 13 -13.51 -14.36 -14.86
C ASP A 13 -12.13 -13.89 -15.33
N ALA A 14 -12.12 -13.06 -16.39
CA ALA A 14 -10.89 -12.46 -16.91
C ALA A 14 -10.20 -11.55 -15.87
N LEU A 15 -10.97 -10.79 -15.07
CA LEU A 15 -10.44 -9.96 -13.98
C LEU A 15 -9.79 -10.80 -12.87
N LYS A 16 -10.40 -11.94 -12.50
CA LYS A 16 -9.81 -12.88 -11.53
C LYS A 16 -8.52 -13.50 -12.07
N ALA A 17 -8.53 -13.90 -13.34
CA ALA A 17 -7.35 -14.44 -14.01
C ALA A 17 -6.24 -13.39 -14.13
N TYR A 18 -6.58 -12.12 -14.38
CA TYR A 18 -5.65 -11.00 -14.36
C TYR A 18 -5.02 -10.82 -12.97
N ALA A 19 -5.82 -10.82 -11.91
CA ALA A 19 -5.31 -10.65 -10.55
C ALA A 19 -4.45 -11.83 -10.07
N ALA A 20 -4.71 -13.04 -10.55
CA ALA A 20 -3.90 -14.22 -10.28
C ALA A 20 -2.66 -14.35 -11.18
N TYR A 21 -2.50 -13.47 -12.17
CA TYR A 21 -1.41 -13.56 -13.13
C TYR A 21 -0.07 -13.11 -12.51
N PRO A 22 1.01 -13.90 -12.61
CA PRO A 22 2.26 -13.61 -11.92
C PRO A 22 3.17 -12.66 -12.73
N PHE A 23 2.76 -11.40 -12.86
CA PHE A 23 3.50 -10.38 -13.63
C PHE A 23 4.94 -10.18 -13.14
N ASP A 24 5.21 -10.37 -11.85
CA ASP A 24 6.54 -10.14 -11.26
C ASP A 24 7.56 -11.23 -11.62
N THR A 25 7.10 -12.45 -11.93
CA THR A 25 7.98 -13.57 -12.33
C THR A 25 8.00 -13.81 -13.83
N ASP A 26 7.13 -13.15 -14.61
CA ASP A 26 7.08 -13.30 -16.06
C ASP A 26 8.21 -12.51 -16.74
N GLU A 27 9.22 -13.22 -17.21
CA GLU A 27 10.39 -12.64 -17.87
C GLU A 27 10.04 -11.83 -19.13
N ASN A 28 9.06 -12.27 -19.93
CA ASN A 28 8.68 -11.56 -21.16
C ASN A 28 8.03 -10.23 -20.83
N TYR A 29 7.17 -10.23 -19.82
CA TYR A 29 6.55 -9.01 -19.32
C TYR A 29 7.59 -8.06 -18.71
N GLN A 30 8.48 -8.56 -17.85
CA GLN A 30 9.52 -7.76 -17.19
C GLN A 30 10.49 -7.13 -18.19
N GLN A 31 10.93 -7.88 -19.21
CA GLN A 31 11.76 -7.33 -20.28
C GLN A 31 11.03 -6.24 -21.07
N GLY A 32 9.75 -6.45 -21.40
CA GLY A 32 8.92 -5.45 -22.07
C GLY A 32 8.74 -4.19 -21.21
N LEU A 33 8.46 -4.36 -19.92
CA LEU A 33 8.33 -3.27 -18.95
C LEU A 33 9.65 -2.50 -18.82
N ALA A 34 10.78 -3.20 -18.73
CA ALA A 34 12.11 -2.58 -18.66
C ALA A 34 12.44 -1.77 -19.93
N SER A 35 12.02 -2.22 -21.12
CA SER A 35 12.17 -1.44 -22.36
C SER A 35 11.32 -0.18 -22.35
N ILE A 36 10.08 -0.26 -21.89
CA ILE A 36 9.19 0.90 -21.75
C ILE A 36 9.77 1.86 -20.70
N LEU A 37 10.30 1.30 -19.62
CA LEU A 37 11.02 2.01 -18.56
C LEU A 37 12.46 2.40 -18.95
N SER A 38 12.97 2.11 -20.14
CA SER A 38 14.31 2.59 -20.54
C SER A 38 14.24 3.54 -21.72
N GLY A 39 13.15 3.50 -22.48
CA GLY A 39 12.94 4.26 -23.71
C GLY A 39 12.76 5.76 -23.54
N GLY A 40 12.94 6.34 -22.34
CA GLY A 40 12.92 7.79 -22.11
C GLY A 40 11.57 8.48 -22.33
N THR A 41 10.48 7.70 -22.49
CA THR A 41 9.11 8.23 -22.65
C THR A 41 8.48 8.68 -21.34
N TYR A 42 9.13 8.39 -20.22
CA TYR A 42 8.63 8.67 -18.89
C TYR A 42 9.76 9.30 -18.06
N ASP A 43 9.41 10.37 -17.35
CA ASP A 43 10.35 11.06 -16.49
C ASP A 43 10.51 10.25 -15.21
N THR A 44 11.73 9.79 -14.89
CA THR A 44 11.99 9.00 -13.68
C THR A 44 11.73 9.78 -12.38
N SER A 45 11.51 11.09 -12.47
CA SER A 45 11.12 11.99 -11.37
C SER A 45 9.59 12.12 -11.25
N SER A 46 8.81 11.40 -12.06
CA SER A 46 7.35 11.36 -11.94
C SER A 46 6.93 10.79 -10.58
N SER A 47 5.86 11.35 -10.02
CA SER A 47 5.26 10.87 -8.78
C SER A 47 4.97 9.38 -8.82
N GLN A 48 5.09 8.73 -7.67
CA GLN A 48 4.88 7.29 -7.52
C GLN A 48 3.53 6.83 -8.08
N GLU A 49 2.47 7.61 -7.88
CA GLU A 49 1.14 7.37 -8.45
C GLU A 49 1.12 7.26 -9.98
N VAL A 50 1.91 8.08 -10.68
CA VAL A 50 2.01 8.05 -12.15
C VAL A 50 2.72 6.77 -12.59
N ARG A 51 3.75 6.35 -11.85
CA ARG A 51 4.44 5.08 -12.10
C ARG A 51 3.51 3.90 -11.89
N ASP A 52 2.74 3.89 -10.81
CA ASP A 52 1.74 2.86 -10.53
C ASP A 52 0.65 2.78 -11.61
N GLU A 53 0.12 3.93 -12.07
CA GLU A 53 -0.86 3.96 -13.15
C GLU A 53 -0.29 3.43 -14.49
N MET A 54 0.97 3.74 -14.77
CA MET A 54 1.66 3.25 -15.96
C MET A 54 1.90 1.74 -15.90
N ILE A 55 2.32 1.23 -14.75
CA ILE A 55 2.49 -0.21 -14.53
C ILE A 55 1.15 -0.92 -14.76
N ARG A 56 0.05 -0.42 -14.18
CA ARG A 56 -1.29 -0.97 -14.41
C ARG A 56 -1.67 -0.98 -15.88
N ARG A 57 -1.51 0.13 -16.60
CA ARG A 57 -1.81 0.19 -18.05
C ARG A 57 -1.02 -0.86 -18.83
N THR A 58 0.25 -1.04 -18.50
CA THR A 58 1.11 -2.02 -19.15
C THR A 58 0.69 -3.45 -18.83
N ARG A 59 0.33 -3.74 -17.57
CA ARG A 59 -0.22 -5.05 -17.15
C ARG A 59 -1.49 -5.40 -17.90
N VAL A 60 -2.47 -4.47 -17.94
CA VAL A 60 -3.74 -4.66 -18.65
C VAL A 60 -3.51 -4.91 -20.14
N PHE A 61 -2.66 -4.10 -20.76
CA PHE A 61 -2.34 -4.25 -22.18
C PHE A 61 -1.69 -5.62 -22.47
N TYR A 62 -0.69 -6.00 -21.67
CA TYR A 62 -0.02 -7.28 -21.83
C TYR A 62 -0.98 -8.45 -21.64
N PHE A 63 -1.77 -8.43 -20.57
CA PHE A 63 -2.73 -9.49 -20.26
C PHE A 63 -3.77 -9.67 -21.35
N ASN A 64 -4.35 -8.57 -21.84
CA ASN A 64 -5.30 -8.60 -22.95
C ASN A 64 -4.66 -9.15 -24.23
N LYS A 65 -3.39 -8.80 -24.49
CA LYS A 65 -2.65 -9.30 -25.65
C LYS A 65 -2.42 -10.81 -25.58
N ILE A 66 -2.10 -11.36 -24.41
CA ILE A 66 -1.79 -12.80 -24.29
C ILE A 66 -3.04 -13.68 -24.18
N THR A 67 -4.08 -13.20 -23.48
CA THR A 67 -5.30 -13.99 -23.23
C THR A 67 -6.39 -13.75 -24.28
N GLY A 68 -6.25 -12.70 -25.10
CA GLY A 68 -7.33 -12.24 -25.99
C GLY A 68 -8.50 -11.61 -25.23
N SER A 69 -8.32 -11.29 -23.95
CA SER A 69 -9.35 -10.64 -23.13
C SER A 69 -9.52 -9.17 -23.49
N SER A 70 -10.69 -8.62 -23.14
CA SER A 70 -11.06 -7.22 -23.41
C SER A 70 -11.24 -6.43 -22.11
N ILE A 71 -10.34 -6.58 -21.15
CA ILE A 71 -10.45 -5.91 -19.85
C ILE A 71 -10.03 -4.45 -19.98
N THR A 72 -10.77 -3.53 -19.38
CA THR A 72 -10.41 -2.10 -19.38
C THR A 72 -9.62 -1.71 -18.13
N LEU A 73 -8.86 -0.62 -18.22
CA LEU A 73 -8.16 -0.05 -17.07
C LEU A 73 -9.14 0.29 -15.92
N GLU A 74 -10.33 0.79 -16.26
CA GLU A 74 -11.36 1.15 -15.29
C GLU A 74 -11.85 -0.07 -14.53
N GLN A 75 -12.13 -1.18 -15.22
CA GLN A 75 -12.54 -2.44 -14.61
C GLN A 75 -11.47 -3.00 -13.66
N VAL A 76 -10.19 -2.95 -14.06
CA VAL A 76 -9.09 -3.38 -13.17
C VAL A 76 -8.98 -2.45 -11.97
N ARG A 77 -9.12 -1.14 -12.15
CA ARG A 77 -9.06 -0.18 -11.05
C ARG A 77 -10.19 -0.41 -10.05
N GLU A 78 -11.40 -0.60 -10.52
CA GLU A 78 -12.55 -0.94 -9.68
C GLU A 78 -12.36 -2.29 -9.00
N PHE A 79 -11.81 -3.28 -9.72
CA PHE A 79 -11.51 -4.59 -9.17
C PHE A 79 -10.44 -4.53 -8.07
N GLU A 80 -9.36 -3.77 -8.25
CA GLU A 80 -8.32 -3.54 -7.22
C GLU A 80 -8.85 -2.72 -6.04
N LEU A 81 -9.81 -1.81 -6.27
CA LEU A 81 -10.47 -1.08 -5.18
C LEU A 81 -11.42 -2.00 -4.39
N ALA A 82 -12.05 -2.96 -5.07
CA ALA A 82 -12.95 -3.94 -4.48
C ALA A 82 -12.23 -5.16 -3.89
N THR A 83 -11.03 -5.48 -4.39
CA THR A 83 -10.16 -6.56 -3.91
C THR A 83 -8.80 -5.98 -3.57
N PRO A 84 -8.46 -5.86 -2.27
CA PRO A 84 -7.10 -5.48 -1.88
C PRO A 84 -6.16 -6.63 -2.23
N ALA A 85 -5.59 -6.60 -3.44
CA ALA A 85 -4.59 -7.57 -3.89
C ALA A 85 -3.27 -7.32 -3.14
N ASP A 86 -3.09 -8.08 -2.06
CA ASP A 86 -1.81 -8.64 -1.61
C ASP A 86 -0.66 -7.64 -1.38
N SER A 87 -0.74 -6.90 -0.28
CA SER A 87 0.42 -6.84 0.61
C SER A 87 0.57 -8.21 1.26
N ALA A 88 1.28 -9.14 0.63
CA ALA A 88 1.76 -10.33 1.32
C ALA A 88 2.58 -9.91 2.56
N ASN A 89 2.13 -10.36 3.72
CA ASN A 89 2.81 -10.40 5.02
C ASN A 89 2.63 -9.23 6.01
N ASP A 90 1.42 -8.74 6.23
CA ASP A 90 1.15 -8.07 7.52
C ASP A 90 -0.36 -8.00 7.85
N ASP A 91 -0.87 -8.99 8.57
CA ASP A 91 -2.18 -8.89 9.23
C ASP A 91 -2.22 -7.69 10.22
N GLU A 92 -1.05 -7.14 10.62
CA GLU A 92 -0.92 -6.03 11.57
C GLU A 92 -1.17 -4.62 10.97
N THR A 93 -1.16 -4.43 9.63
CA THR A 93 -1.33 -3.10 8.99
C THR A 93 -2.51 -2.98 8.03
N ARG A 94 -3.40 -3.97 7.96
CA ARG A 94 -4.64 -3.86 7.17
C ARG A 94 -5.46 -2.65 7.64
N VAL A 95 -5.54 -1.60 6.81
CA VAL A 95 -6.42 -0.47 7.09
C VAL A 95 -7.88 -0.88 6.83
N LEU A 96 -8.67 -1.00 7.91
CA LEU A 96 -10.10 -1.27 7.81
C LEU A 96 -10.87 -0.01 7.44
N THR A 97 -11.94 -0.14 6.65
CA THR A 97 -12.85 0.98 6.42
C THR A 97 -13.61 1.34 7.70
N PHE A 98 -14.10 2.57 7.81
CA PHE A 98 -14.81 3.02 9.02
C PHE A 98 -16.06 2.16 9.32
N ALA A 99 -16.76 1.71 8.29
CA ALA A 99 -17.92 0.83 8.44
C ALA A 99 -17.52 -0.54 9.01
N GLU A 100 -16.43 -1.11 8.50
CA GLU A 100 -15.90 -2.41 8.92
C GLU A 100 -15.35 -2.36 10.35
N LEU A 101 -14.64 -1.27 10.71
CA LEU A 101 -14.18 -1.03 12.08
C LEU A 101 -15.34 -0.92 13.07
N LYS A 102 -16.41 -0.20 12.69
CA LYS A 102 -17.61 -0.06 13.53
C LYS A 102 -18.26 -1.40 13.80
N GLU A 103 -18.40 -2.22 12.75
CA GLU A 103 -18.98 -3.55 12.85
C GLU A 103 -18.16 -4.46 13.76
N LEU A 104 -16.82 -4.41 13.70
CA LEU A 104 -15.95 -5.18 14.61
C LEU A 104 -16.13 -4.78 16.08
N ILE A 105 -16.33 -3.49 16.35
CA ILE A 105 -16.61 -2.99 17.70
C ILE A 105 -18.00 -3.43 18.17
N GLU A 106 -19.02 -3.25 17.34
CA GLU A 106 -20.42 -3.62 17.66
C GLU A 106 -20.58 -5.13 17.84
N SER A 107 -19.85 -5.93 17.07
CA SER A 107 -19.86 -7.39 17.11
C SER A 107 -18.95 -7.98 18.19
N GLY A 108 -18.22 -7.14 18.94
CA GLY A 108 -17.30 -7.58 20.01
C GLY A 108 -16.03 -8.29 19.52
N ASN A 109 -15.72 -8.23 18.22
CA ASN A 109 -14.52 -8.84 17.64
C ASN A 109 -13.33 -7.87 17.65
N VAL A 110 -13.06 -7.26 18.81
CA VAL A 110 -12.04 -6.21 18.97
C VAL A 110 -10.61 -6.73 18.83
N ASP A 111 -10.38 -8.04 19.00
CA ASP A 111 -9.10 -8.70 18.76
C ASP A 111 -8.68 -8.72 17.28
N LYS A 112 -9.64 -8.54 16.37
CA LYS A 112 -9.38 -8.47 14.91
C LYS A 112 -9.07 -7.05 14.44
N ILE A 113 -9.06 -6.08 15.35
CA ILE A 113 -8.74 -4.70 15.02
C ILE A 113 -7.21 -4.58 14.89
N PRO A 114 -6.68 -4.20 13.72
CA PRO A 114 -5.26 -4.00 13.52
C PRO A 114 -4.71 -2.94 14.47
N ASN A 115 -3.45 -3.08 14.88
CA ASN A 115 -2.78 -2.19 15.84
C ASN A 115 -3.41 -2.12 17.25
N ASN A 116 -4.20 -3.12 17.66
CA ASN A 116 -4.72 -3.19 19.01
C ASN A 116 -3.61 -3.54 20.02
N LYS A 117 -2.91 -2.52 20.52
CA LYS A 117 -1.84 -2.69 21.50
C LYS A 117 -2.43 -3.07 22.86
N ILE A 118 -2.14 -4.28 23.33
CA ILE A 118 -2.44 -4.72 24.69
C ILE A 118 -1.70 -3.80 25.65
N ILE A 119 -2.43 -2.99 26.41
CA ILE A 119 -1.84 -2.22 27.52
C ILE A 119 -1.66 -3.23 28.66
N PRO A 120 -0.43 -3.59 29.03
CA PRO A 120 -0.23 -4.47 30.17
C PRO A 120 -0.73 -3.76 31.44
N ASP A 121 -1.46 -4.49 32.29
CA ASP A 121 -1.88 -4.04 33.64
C ASP A 121 -0.68 -3.87 34.61
N ARG A 122 0.54 -3.90 34.09
CA ARG A 122 1.76 -3.72 34.88
C ARG A 122 2.06 -2.24 35.01
N LEU A 123 2.09 -1.77 36.25
CA LEU A 123 2.70 -0.49 36.59
C LEU A 123 4.19 -0.58 36.26
N ASN A 124 4.75 0.43 35.59
CA ASN A 124 6.16 0.47 35.24
C ASN A 124 7.02 0.48 36.53
N ASP A 125 7.67 -0.64 36.84
CA ASP A 125 8.58 -0.79 37.99
C ASP A 125 9.96 -0.15 37.79
N ALA A 126 10.25 0.39 36.59
CA ALA A 126 11.51 1.09 36.37
C ALA A 126 11.56 2.38 37.21
N PRO A 127 12.69 2.69 37.85
CA PRO A 127 12.87 3.98 38.50
C PRO A 127 12.63 5.10 37.47
N PRO A 128 11.90 6.17 37.83
CA PRO A 128 11.58 7.25 36.91
C PRO A 128 12.87 7.85 36.34
N SER A 129 12.86 8.15 35.04
CA SER A 129 14.01 8.76 34.36
C SER A 129 14.47 10.02 35.10
N GLN A 130 15.73 10.03 35.54
CA GLN A 130 16.35 11.21 36.13
C GLN A 130 16.69 12.21 35.02
N SER A 131 16.28 13.48 35.18
CA SER A 131 16.62 14.54 34.24
C SER A 131 18.11 14.87 34.32
N ASN A 132 18.88 14.46 33.31
CA ASN A 132 20.28 14.87 33.12
C ASN A 132 20.42 16.16 32.31
N ALA A 133 19.32 16.91 32.13
CA ALA A 133 19.35 18.15 31.37
C ALA A 133 20.20 19.20 32.11
N PRO A 134 21.29 19.71 31.50
CA PRO A 134 22.03 20.82 32.08
C PRO A 134 21.10 22.02 32.20
N LEU A 135 21.10 22.69 33.37
CA LEU A 135 20.26 23.86 33.56
C LEU A 135 20.57 24.88 32.46
N PRO A 136 19.57 25.31 31.67
CA PRO A 136 19.79 26.33 30.67
C PRO A 136 20.19 27.62 31.38
N LYS A 137 21.41 28.07 31.10
CA LYS A 137 21.93 29.34 31.63
C LYS A 137 21.06 30.47 31.14
N LYS A 138 20.66 31.32 32.08
CA LYS A 138 19.75 32.40 31.78
C LYS A 138 20.51 33.46 30.97
N PRO A 139 19.85 34.16 30.03
CA PRO A 139 20.54 35.02 29.05
C PRO A 139 21.38 36.14 29.67
N TRP A 140 21.09 36.54 30.91
CA TRP A 140 21.89 37.53 31.65
C TRP A 140 23.25 37.01 32.14
N GLU A 141 23.49 35.69 32.19
CA GLU A 141 24.81 35.14 32.55
C GLU A 141 25.81 35.22 31.39
N LYS A 142 25.36 35.39 30.14
CA LYS A 142 26.25 35.53 28.97
C LYS A 142 26.88 36.92 28.86
N ALA A 143 26.27 37.94 29.45
CA ALA A 143 26.70 39.34 29.30
C ALA A 143 27.84 39.75 30.26
N ALA A 144 28.09 38.99 31.33
CA ALA A 144 29.11 39.35 32.33
C ALA A 144 30.55 38.95 31.96
N ALA A 145 30.76 38.17 30.88
CA ALA A 145 32.07 37.62 30.53
C ALA A 145 32.91 38.51 29.57
N THR A 146 32.38 39.63 29.06
CA THR A 146 33.02 40.40 27.98
C THR A 146 33.66 41.72 28.39
N ASN A 147 33.86 42.01 29.68
CA ASN A 147 34.53 43.24 30.10
C ASN A 147 35.74 42.97 31.02
N SER A 148 36.88 42.62 30.41
CA SER A 148 38.19 42.62 31.06
C SER A 148 39.29 42.81 30.01
N SER A 149 39.58 44.07 29.66
CA SER A 149 40.91 44.66 29.40
C SER A 149 40.76 46.10 28.94
#